data_AF-A0A967EJF7-F1
#
_entry.id   AF-A0A967EJF7-F1
#
_cell.length_a   1.000
_cell.length_b   1.000
_cell.length_c   1.000
_cell.angle_alpha   90.00
_cell.angle_beta   90.00
_cell.angle_gamma   90.00
#
_symmetry.space_group_name_H-M   'P 1'
#
loop_
_entity.id
_entity.type
_entity.pdbx_description
1 polymer ?
#
loop_
_entity_poly.entity_id
_entity_poly.type
_entity_poly.pdbx_seq_one_letter_code
_entity_poly.pdbx_strand_id
1 'polypeptide(L)' 'MKVRDTPVKTSPWDPIDRLKTDEARAAYREAAQEFGDEALIAVVEADIARAIKKADAPLDENLT' A
#
# COMPACT_ATOMS: atom_id res chain seq x y z
N MET A 1 11.87 -26.09 -27.60
CA MET A 1 11.63 -24.80 -26.93
C MET A 1 12.38 -24.79 -25.61
N LYS A 2 13.37 -23.91 -25.42
CA LYS A 2 14.20 -23.88 -24.19
C LYS A 2 13.58 -22.83 -23.26
N VAL A 3 12.84 -23.27 -22.24
CA VAL A 3 12.38 -22.37 -21.18
C VAL A 3 13.61 -21.88 -20.43
N ARG A 4 13.80 -20.57 -20.35
CA ARG A 4 14.84 -19.97 -19.51
C ARG A 4 14.28 -19.95 -18.10
N ASP A 5 14.91 -20.67 -17.16
CA ASP A 5 14.68 -20.52 -15.72
C ASP A 5 15.26 -19.18 -15.27
N THR A 6 14.59 -18.09 -15.64
CA THR A 6 14.87 -16.80 -15.03
C THR A 6 14.04 -16.72 -13.76
N PRO A 7 14.64 -16.72 -12.56
CA PRO A 7 13.87 -16.64 -11.32
C PRO A 7 13.08 -15.33 -11.28
N VAL A 8 11.80 -15.42 -10.96
CA VAL A 8 10.93 -14.26 -10.78
C VAL A 8 11.41 -13.48 -9.57
N LYS A 9 11.73 -12.19 -9.77
CA LYS A 9 12.06 -11.29 -8.66
C LYS A 9 10.76 -10.86 -7.98
N THR A 10 10.63 -11.18 -6.70
CA THR A 10 9.54 -10.71 -5.84
C THR A 10 10.07 -9.66 -4.86
N SER A 11 9.17 -8.79 -4.40
CA SER A 11 9.45 -7.86 -3.30
C SER A 11 8.47 -8.14 -2.16
N PRO A 12 8.83 -7.82 -0.90
CA PRO A 12 7.87 -7.83 0.20
C PRO A 12 6.64 -6.98 -0.17
N TRP A 13 5.46 -7.45 0.21
CA TRP A 13 4.22 -6.73 -0.04
C TRP A 13 4.00 -5.66 1.03
N ASP A 14 3.77 -4.41 0.63
CA ASP A 14 3.34 -3.30 1.49
C ASP A 14 2.03 -2.72 0.93
N PRO A 15 0.94 -2.62 1.74
CA PRO A 15 -0.31 -2.00 1.32
C PRO A 15 -0.13 -0.59 0.74
N ILE A 16 0.81 0.18 1.29
CA ILE A 16 1.06 1.57 0.90
C ILE A 16 1.43 1.70 -0.57
N ASP A 17 2.07 0.69 -1.15
CA ASP A 17 2.43 0.70 -2.56
C ASP A 17 1.22 0.64 -3.49
N ARG A 18 0.03 0.33 -2.94
CA ARG A 18 -1.25 0.28 -3.67
C ARG A 18 -2.22 1.39 -3.28
N LEU A 19 -2.11 1.99 -2.07
CA LEU A 19 -3.01 3.03 -1.55
C LEU A 19 -2.73 4.44 -2.11
N LYS A 20 -2.64 4.54 -3.44
CA LYS A 20 -2.26 5.77 -4.17
C LYS A 20 -3.43 6.70 -4.48
N THR A 21 -4.65 6.19 -4.49
CA THR A 21 -5.86 6.94 -4.80
C THR A 21 -6.83 6.88 -3.65
N ASP A 22 -7.73 7.86 -3.57
CA ASP A 22 -8.78 7.88 -2.55
C ASP A 22 -9.75 6.70 -2.71
N GLU A 23 -10.01 6.28 -3.95
CA GLU A 23 -10.79 5.07 -4.24
C GLU A 23 -10.13 3.80 -3.67
N ALA A 24 -8.80 3.64 -3.84
CA ALA A 24 -8.09 2.49 -3.30
C ALA A 24 -8.10 2.49 -1.76
N ARG A 25 -8.02 3.66 -1.13
CA ARG A 25 -8.11 3.83 0.33
C ARG A 25 -9.51 3.51 0.84
N ALA A 26 -10.55 3.98 0.15
CA ALA A 26 -11.94 3.69 0.49
C ALA A 26 -12.25 2.20 0.38
N ALA A 27 -11.90 1.55 -0.74
CA ALA A 27 -12.11 0.12 -0.95
C ALA A 27 -11.38 -0.73 0.11
N TYR A 28 -10.19 -0.31 0.53
CA TYR A 28 -9.43 -1.01 1.57
C TYR A 28 -10.07 -0.89 2.95
N ARG A 29 -10.57 0.30 3.29
CA ARG A 29 -11.36 0.55 4.52
C ARG A 29 -12.66 -0.25 4.53
N GLU A 30 -13.40 -0.23 3.44
CA GLU A 30 -14.67 -0.96 3.31
C GLU A 30 -14.48 -2.46 3.49
N ALA A 31 -13.42 -3.02 2.88
CA ALA A 31 -13.08 -4.42 3.09
C ALA A 31 -12.84 -4.73 4.57
N ALA A 32 -12.07 -3.89 5.30
CA ALA A 32 -11.85 -4.09 6.73
C ALA A 32 -13.14 -4.00 7.57
N GLN A 33 -14.05 -3.10 7.22
CA GLN A 33 -15.35 -2.96 7.87
C GLN A 33 -16.25 -4.19 7.65
N GLU A 34 -16.20 -4.80 6.46
CA GLU A 34 -16.94 -6.03 6.16
C GLU A 34 -16.51 -7.22 7.04
N PHE A 35 -15.22 -7.29 7.40
CA PHE A 35 -14.72 -8.30 8.34
C PHE A 35 -15.11 -8.03 9.79
N GLY A 36 -15.54 -6.81 10.14
CA GLY A 36 -16.09 -6.47 11.45
C GLY A 36 -15.10 -6.49 12.62
N ASP A 37 -13.80 -6.54 12.36
CA ASP A 37 -12.76 -6.55 13.38
C ASP A 37 -12.22 -5.12 13.60
N GLU A 38 -12.44 -4.58 14.81
CA GLU A 38 -11.96 -3.25 15.19
C GLU A 38 -10.44 -3.12 15.13
N ALA A 39 -9.70 -4.19 15.42
CA ALA A 39 -8.25 -4.20 15.31
C ALA A 39 -7.79 -4.12 13.86
N LEU A 40 -8.51 -4.80 12.95
CA LEU A 40 -8.23 -4.73 11.51
C LEU A 40 -8.50 -3.32 10.97
N ILE A 41 -9.62 -2.72 11.35
CA ILE A 41 -9.97 -1.34 10.94
C ILE A 41 -8.88 -0.37 11.40
N ALA A 42 -8.41 -0.48 12.66
CA ALA A 42 -7.35 0.37 13.18
C ALA A 42 -6.03 0.23 12.39
N VAL A 43 -5.66 -0.99 11.99
CA VAL A 43 -4.48 -1.23 11.15
C VAL A 43 -4.65 -0.60 9.76
N VAL A 44 -5.82 -0.77 9.15
CA VAL A 44 -6.11 -0.18 7.84
C VAL A 44 -6.05 1.35 7.86
N GLU A 45 -6.60 2.00 8.89
CA GLU A 45 -6.49 3.45 9.04
C GLU A 45 -5.03 3.92 9.21
N ALA A 46 -4.23 3.17 9.97
CA ALA A 46 -2.80 3.48 10.12
C ALA A 46 -2.04 3.37 8.79
N ASP A 47 -2.34 2.36 7.97
CA ASP A 47 -1.73 2.20 6.65
C ASP A 47 -2.18 3.28 5.66
N ILE A 48 -3.45 3.69 5.69
CA ILE A 48 -3.95 4.83 4.90
C ILE A 48 -3.22 6.11 5.31
N ALA A 49 -3.05 6.36 6.62
CA ALA A 49 -2.31 7.53 7.11
C ALA A 49 -0.84 7.53 6.66
N ARG A 50 -0.17 6.36 6.71
CA ARG A 50 1.19 6.21 6.18
C ARG A 50 1.24 6.46 4.66
N ALA A 51 0.24 6.01 3.91
CA ALA A 51 0.16 6.22 2.47
C ALA A 51 -0.05 7.69 2.10
N ILE A 52 -0.89 8.42 2.84
CA ILE A 52 -1.07 9.87 2.68
C ILE A 52 0.24 10.60 2.95
N LYS A 53 0.91 10.30 4.07
CA LYS A 53 2.21 10.90 4.39
C LYS A 53 3.27 10.65 3.31
N LYS A 54 3.29 9.46 2.70
CA LYS A 54 4.20 9.14 1.59
C LYS A 54 3.87 9.92 0.33
N ALA A 55 2.60 10.18 0.06
CA ALA A 55 2.15 10.96 -1.10
C ALA A 55 2.42 12.47 -0.93
N ASP A 56 2.27 12.98 0.30
CA ASP A 56 2.50 14.39 0.65
C ASP A 56 3.97 14.73 0.91
N ALA A 57 4.85 13.72 1.01
CA ALA A 57 6.27 13.95 1.17
C ALA A 57 6.78 14.72 -0.07
N PRO A 58 7.32 15.94 0.09
CA PRO A 58 7.94 16.63 -1.02
C PRO A 58 9.05 15.74 -1.56
N LEU A 59 9.12 15.59 -2.89
CA LEU A 59 10.33 15.07 -3.52
C LEU A 59 11.45 15.98 -3.04
N ASP A 60 12.39 15.44 -2.27
CA ASP A 60 13.59 16.16 -1.87
C ASP A 60 14.30 16.68 -3.14
N GLU A 61 14.12 17.98 -3.42
CA GLU A 61 14.76 18.68 -4.55
C GLU A 61 16.22 19.09 -4.22
N ASN A 62 16.75 18.71 -3.05
CA ASN A 62 18.03 19.18 -2.51
C ASN A 62 19.02 18.05 -2.17
N LEU A 63 18.97 16.93 -2.88
CA LEU A 63 20.09 15.99 -2.96
C LEU A 63 20.86 16.17 -4.28
N THR A 64 21.55 17.31 -4.44
CA THR A 64 22.65 17.54 -5.41
C THR A 64 23.62 18.56 -4.83
#